data_AF-B4FIF3-F1
#
_entry.id   AF-B4FIF3-F1
#
_cell.length_a   1.000
_cell.length_b   1.000
_cell.length_c   1.000
_cell.angle_alpha   90.00
_cell.angle_beta   90.00
_cell.angle_gamma   90.00
#
_symmetry.space_group_name_H-M   'P 1'
#
loop_
_entity.id
_entity.type
_entity.pdbx_description
1 polymer ?
#
loop_
_entity_poly.entity_id
_entity_poly.type
_entity_poly.pdbx_seq_one_letter_code
_entity_poly.pdbx_strand_id
1 'polypeptide(L)'
;MHRFRGNIWDFDSRPKVMTTLGYPLPMNDRIPEITEARNIELGLGLQLCFLHPSKHKFEHPRFCYERLEYVGQKIQDLVMAERLLMKHLDAPGRWLAEKHRRTLMNKYCGRYLRDKHLQHYIIYGETVQDRFEHNRRLRNPSTTSVQQALHGLAYCVYGKPDVRRLMFEVFDFEQVQPKAV
;
A
#
# COMPACT_ATOMS: atom_id res chain seq x y z
N MET A 1 11.25 -14.88 13.43
CA MET A 1 10.89 -13.45 13.21
C MET A 1 11.70 -12.46 14.05
N HIS A 2 12.45 -12.89 15.08
CA HIS A 2 13.29 -11.97 15.90
C HIS A 2 14.28 -11.12 15.10
N ARG A 3 14.74 -11.59 13.93
CA ARG A 3 15.68 -10.87 13.04
C ARG A 3 15.14 -9.54 12.49
N PHE A 4 13.81 -9.36 12.46
CA PHE A 4 13.17 -8.17 11.90
C PHE A 4 12.70 -7.17 12.96
N ARG A 5 12.62 -7.57 14.23
CA ARG A 5 12.19 -6.69 15.33
C ARG A 5 13.39 -5.91 15.88
N GLY A 6 13.20 -4.63 16.21
CA GLY A 6 14.23 -3.82 16.86
C GLY A 6 15.45 -3.52 15.97
N ASN A 7 15.26 -3.47 14.65
CA ASN A 7 16.29 -2.95 13.75
C ASN A 7 16.17 -1.44 13.58
N ILE A 8 17.15 -0.83 12.92
CA ILE A 8 17.22 0.64 12.73
C ILE A 8 15.95 1.17 12.03
N TRP A 9 15.40 0.42 11.07
CA TRP A 9 14.18 0.81 10.37
C TRP A 9 12.97 0.86 11.32
N ASP A 10 12.87 -0.10 12.24
CA ASP A 10 11.79 -0.20 13.24
C ASP A 10 11.77 0.97 14.22
N PHE A 11 12.96 1.53 14.53
CA PHE A 11 13.12 2.68 15.41
C PHE A 11 12.97 4.02 14.70
N ASP A 12 13.59 4.21 13.52
CA ASP A 12 13.63 5.52 12.86
C ASP A 12 12.52 5.68 11.80
N SER A 13 12.35 4.69 10.93
CA SER A 13 11.46 4.79 9.76
C SER A 13 10.01 4.47 10.09
N ARG A 14 9.76 3.41 10.88
CA ARG A 14 8.41 2.95 11.21
C ARG A 14 7.53 4.06 11.82
N PRO A 15 7.96 4.84 12.83
CA PRO A 15 7.12 5.89 13.40
C PRO A 15 6.73 6.97 12.38
N LYS A 16 7.65 7.34 11.48
CA LYS A 16 7.40 8.33 10.41
C LYS A 16 6.39 7.80 9.40
N VAL A 17 6.56 6.54 8.98
CA VAL A 17 5.62 5.85 8.09
C VAL A 17 4.23 5.76 8.71
N MET A 18 4.14 5.31 9.97
CA MET A 18 2.88 5.20 10.70
C MET A 18 2.16 6.54 10.79
N THR A 19 2.88 7.60 11.19
CA THR A 19 2.34 8.96 11.27
C THR A 19 1.81 9.42 9.91
N THR A 20 2.59 9.22 8.85
CA THR A 20 2.26 9.66 7.49
C THR A 20 1.03 8.94 6.90
N LEU A 21 0.80 7.68 7.30
CA LEU A 21 -0.33 6.86 6.88
C LEU A 21 -1.54 6.93 7.84
N GLY A 22 -1.40 7.64 8.97
CA GLY A 22 -2.46 7.81 9.98
C GLY A 22 -2.71 6.56 10.83
N TYR A 23 -1.66 5.78 11.13
CA TYR A 23 -1.73 4.58 11.95
C TYR A 23 -1.21 4.80 13.38
N PRO A 24 -1.67 3.99 14.37
CA PRO A 24 -2.75 3.01 14.27
C PRO A 24 -4.12 3.68 14.17
N LEU A 25 -5.10 3.00 13.55
CA LEU A 25 -6.47 3.50 13.53
C LEU A 25 -7.16 3.30 14.88
N PRO A 26 -8.02 4.24 15.33
CA PRO A 26 -8.80 4.06 16.54
C PRO A 26 -9.84 2.96 16.33
N MET A 27 -9.57 1.77 16.87
CA MET A 27 -10.48 0.63 16.89
C MET A 27 -10.50 0.03 18.28
N ASN A 28 -11.71 -0.14 18.83
CA ASN A 28 -11.93 -0.81 20.09
C ASN A 28 -12.40 -2.24 19.80
N ASP A 29 -11.46 -3.19 19.84
CA ASP A 29 -11.85 -4.59 19.87
C ASP A 29 -12.44 -4.92 21.24
N ARG A 30 -13.34 -5.90 21.28
CA ARG A 30 -13.94 -6.37 22.54
C ARG A 30 -12.91 -6.99 23.49
N ILE A 31 -11.80 -7.48 22.93
CA ILE A 31 -10.75 -8.23 23.61
C ILE A 31 -9.43 -7.46 23.41
N PRO A 32 -8.79 -6.94 24.47
CA PRO A 32 -7.56 -6.14 24.37
C PRO A 32 -6.40 -6.86 23.66
N GLU A 33 -6.29 -8.18 23.86
CA GLU A 33 -5.25 -9.02 23.26
C GLU A 33 -5.33 -9.02 21.73
N ILE A 34 -6.53 -8.88 21.15
CA ILE A 34 -6.71 -8.78 19.70
C ILE A 34 -6.19 -7.44 19.18
N THR A 35 -6.43 -6.36 19.93
CA THR A 35 -5.89 -5.04 19.59
C THR A 35 -4.36 -5.03 19.66
N GLU A 36 -3.77 -5.67 20.66
CA GLU A 36 -2.32 -5.83 20.77
C GLU A 36 -1.74 -6.64 19.60
N ALA A 37 -2.33 -7.80 19.30
CA ALA A 37 -1.92 -8.63 18.18
C ALA A 37 -1.98 -7.86 16.85
N ARG A 38 -3.06 -7.11 16.60
CA ARG A 38 -3.21 -6.27 15.41
C ARG A 38 -2.11 -5.23 15.31
N ASN A 39 -1.78 -4.54 16.40
CA ASN A 39 -0.73 -3.52 16.39
C ASN A 39 0.66 -4.12 16.10
N ILE A 40 0.92 -5.33 16.61
CA ILE A 40 2.13 -6.09 16.30
C ILE A 40 2.17 -6.48 14.82
N GLU A 41 1.06 -6.99 14.27
CA GLU A 41 0.91 -7.36 12.86
C GLU A 41 1.09 -6.15 11.94
N LEU A 42 0.53 -4.99 12.32
CA LEU A 42 0.69 -3.74 11.59
C LEU A 42 2.15 -3.31 11.52
N GLY A 43 2.85 -3.29 12.66
CA GLY A 43 4.26 -2.88 12.71
C GLY A 43 5.16 -3.77 11.86
N LEU A 44 5.03 -5.10 12.03
CA LEU A 44 5.79 -6.08 11.25
C LEU A 44 5.42 -6.03 9.76
N GLY A 45 4.13 -5.89 9.47
CA GLY A 45 3.62 -5.80 8.12
C GLY A 45 4.14 -4.58 7.38
N LEU A 46 4.19 -3.42 8.04
CA LEU A 46 4.73 -2.19 7.45
C LEU A 46 6.18 -2.40 7.04
N GLN A 47 7.00 -2.98 7.91
CA GLN A 47 8.38 -3.28 7.57
C GLN A 47 8.50 -4.23 6.38
N LEU A 48 7.65 -5.26 6.29
CA LEU A 48 7.62 -6.18 5.15
C LEU A 48 7.20 -5.47 3.86
N CYS A 49 6.26 -4.52 3.91
CA CYS A 49 5.85 -3.72 2.75
C CYS A 49 7.03 -2.94 2.15
N PHE A 50 7.94 -2.43 2.98
CA PHE A 50 9.10 -1.66 2.52
C PHE A 50 10.34 -2.52 2.21
N LEU A 51 10.28 -3.83 2.44
CA LEU A 51 11.40 -4.73 2.21
C LEU A 51 11.43 -5.25 0.77
N HIS A 52 12.35 -4.74 -0.04
CA HIS A 52 12.49 -5.13 -1.44
C HIS A 52 13.00 -6.58 -1.58
N PRO A 53 12.51 -7.36 -2.55
CA PRO A 53 12.90 -8.76 -2.72
C PRO A 53 14.41 -8.97 -2.91
N SER A 54 15.14 -7.98 -3.43
CA SER A 54 16.59 -8.05 -3.57
C SER A 54 17.36 -8.21 -2.26
N LYS A 55 16.78 -7.87 -1.09
CA LYS A 55 17.49 -7.95 0.20
C LYS A 55 17.52 -9.38 0.75
N HIS A 56 16.37 -10.07 0.79
CA HIS A 56 16.25 -11.37 1.48
C HIS A 56 15.48 -12.46 0.71
N LYS A 57 15.02 -12.23 -0.54
CA LYS A 57 14.18 -13.23 -1.26
C LYS A 57 14.87 -14.60 -1.37
N PHE A 58 16.19 -14.61 -1.58
CA PHE A 58 16.97 -15.84 -1.70
C PHE A 58 17.26 -16.53 -0.36
N GLU A 59 17.10 -15.84 0.76
CA GLU A 59 17.17 -16.46 2.10
C GLU A 59 15.83 -17.09 2.48
N HIS A 60 14.72 -16.39 2.24
CA HIS A 60 13.38 -16.93 2.44
C HIS A 60 12.33 -16.14 1.65
N PRO A 61 11.43 -16.81 0.90
CA PRO A 61 10.35 -16.14 0.15
C PRO A 61 9.32 -15.40 1.02
N ARG A 62 9.41 -15.50 2.35
CA ARG A 62 8.51 -14.79 3.30
C ARG A 62 9.01 -13.37 3.60
N PHE A 63 10.25 -13.04 3.26
CA PHE A 63 10.91 -11.79 3.67
C PHE A 63 10.96 -10.77 2.54
N CYS A 64 9.79 -10.41 2.01
CA CYS A 64 9.61 -9.29 1.10
C CYS A 64 8.12 -8.96 0.92
N TYR A 65 7.85 -7.86 0.23
CA TYR A 65 6.49 -7.37 0.01
C TYR A 65 5.65 -8.17 -0.99
N GLU A 66 6.21 -9.10 -1.78
CA GLU A 66 5.54 -9.72 -2.95
C GLU A 66 4.17 -10.35 -2.63
N ARG A 67 4.02 -10.97 -1.46
CA ARG A 67 2.74 -11.59 -1.06
C ARG A 67 1.69 -10.55 -0.70
N LEU A 68 2.10 -9.48 -0.02
CA LEU A 68 1.22 -8.36 0.31
C LEU A 68 0.88 -7.55 -0.94
N GLU A 69 1.84 -7.38 -1.84
CA GLU A 69 1.64 -6.78 -3.16
C GLU A 69 0.55 -7.52 -3.94
N TYR A 70 0.63 -8.86 -4.01
CA TYR A 70 -0.38 -9.67 -4.68
C TYR A 70 -1.79 -9.45 -4.10
N VAL A 71 -1.93 -9.51 -2.76
CA VAL A 71 -3.21 -9.24 -2.07
C VAL A 71 -3.68 -7.82 -2.37
N GLY A 72 -2.76 -6.86 -2.31
CA GLY A 72 -2.95 -5.46 -2.63
C GLY A 72 -3.53 -5.21 -4.01
N GLN A 73 -2.97 -5.84 -5.03
CA GLN A 73 -3.46 -5.75 -6.41
C GLN A 73 -4.91 -6.23 -6.51
N LYS A 74 -5.24 -7.37 -5.90
CA LYS A 74 -6.61 -7.92 -5.94
C LYS A 74 -7.62 -7.06 -5.20
N ILE A 75 -7.25 -6.53 -4.04
CA ILE A 75 -8.17 -5.67 -3.29
C ILE A 75 -8.34 -4.30 -3.97
N GLN A 76 -7.30 -3.78 -4.63
CA GLN A 76 -7.41 -2.58 -5.46
C GLN A 76 -8.39 -2.78 -6.62
N ASP A 77 -8.29 -3.90 -7.33
CA ASP A 77 -9.21 -4.26 -8.40
C ASP A 77 -10.67 -4.25 -7.91
N LEU A 78 -10.92 -4.91 -6.77
CA LEU A 78 -12.25 -5.05 -6.19
C LEU A 78 -12.82 -3.69 -5.73
N VAL A 79 -12.04 -2.92 -4.97
CA VAL A 79 -12.46 -1.62 -4.45
C VAL A 79 -12.78 -0.64 -5.58
N MET A 80 -11.98 -0.60 -6.64
CA MET A 80 -12.23 0.26 -7.78
C MET A 80 -13.43 -0.19 -8.60
N ALA A 81 -13.61 -1.50 -8.80
CA ALA A 81 -14.77 -2.03 -9.52
C ALA A 81 -16.08 -1.71 -8.78
N GLU A 82 -16.12 -1.96 -7.47
CA GLU A 82 -17.26 -1.61 -6.61
C GLU A 82 -17.57 -0.11 -6.68
N ARG A 83 -16.55 0.74 -6.58
CA ARG A 83 -16.73 2.20 -6.64
C ARG A 83 -17.27 2.67 -7.98
N LEU A 84 -16.74 2.15 -9.09
CA LEU A 84 -17.17 2.48 -10.45
C LEU A 84 -18.62 2.06 -10.69
N LEU A 85 -18.97 0.84 -10.29
CA LEU A 85 -20.33 0.30 -10.40
C LEU A 85 -21.33 1.16 -9.61
N MET A 86 -20.99 1.49 -8.36
CA MET A 86 -21.87 2.30 -7.50
C MET A 86 -22.01 3.75 -7.97
N LYS A 87 -21.03 4.30 -8.71
CA LYS A 87 -21.12 5.67 -9.25
C LYS A 87 -21.85 5.73 -10.58
N HIS A 88 -21.75 4.67 -11.37
CA HIS A 88 -22.28 4.62 -12.73
C HIS A 88 -23.11 3.36 -12.94
N LEU A 89 -24.22 3.22 -12.17
CA LEU A 89 -25.09 2.04 -12.26
C LEU A 89 -25.63 1.79 -13.67
N ASP A 90 -25.93 2.87 -14.41
CA ASP A 90 -26.51 2.78 -15.74
C ASP A 90 -25.45 2.69 -16.86
N ALA A 91 -24.16 2.66 -16.50
CA ALA A 91 -23.11 2.62 -17.52
C ALA A 91 -22.97 1.23 -18.16
N PRO A 92 -22.68 1.17 -19.47
CA PRO A 92 -22.43 -0.10 -20.15
C PRO A 92 -21.25 -0.86 -19.53
N GLY A 93 -21.37 -2.19 -19.37
CA GLY A 93 -20.32 -3.02 -18.76
C GLY A 93 -18.95 -2.91 -19.45
N ARG A 94 -18.92 -2.75 -20.78
CA ARG A 94 -17.68 -2.54 -21.54
C ARG A 94 -16.98 -1.23 -21.16
N TRP A 95 -17.76 -0.16 -20.95
CA TRP A 95 -17.25 1.13 -20.52
C TRP A 95 -16.69 1.06 -19.09
N LEU A 96 -17.40 0.39 -18.17
CA LEU A 96 -16.93 0.16 -16.79
C LEU A 96 -15.60 -0.60 -16.78
N ALA A 97 -15.51 -1.69 -17.55
CA ALA A 97 -14.29 -2.49 -17.65
C ALA A 97 -13.10 -1.69 -18.22
N GLU A 98 -13.35 -0.83 -19.20
CA GLU A 98 -12.32 0.03 -19.77
C GLU A 98 -11.88 1.14 -18.78
N LYS A 99 -12.83 1.82 -18.14
CA LYS A 99 -12.55 2.86 -17.13
C LYS A 99 -11.78 2.26 -15.95
N HIS A 100 -12.17 1.07 -15.48
CA HIS A 100 -11.47 0.31 -14.44
C HIS A 100 -10.02 0.05 -14.82
N ARG A 101 -9.79 -0.60 -15.97
CA ARG A 101 -8.43 -0.87 -16.48
C ARG A 101 -7.61 0.40 -16.63
N ARG A 102 -8.17 1.46 -17.22
CA ARG A 102 -7.43 2.73 -17.39
C ARG A 102 -7.08 3.39 -16.06
N THR A 103 -7.91 3.24 -15.03
CA THR A 103 -7.65 3.85 -13.72
C THR A 103 -6.55 3.10 -12.96
N LEU A 104 -6.51 1.77 -13.08
CA LEU A 104 -5.52 0.92 -12.40
C LEU A 104 -4.21 0.73 -13.18
N MET A 105 -4.27 0.63 -14.51
CA MET A 105 -3.07 0.46 -15.36
C MET A 105 -2.25 1.75 -15.49
N ASN A 106 -2.83 2.92 -15.25
CA ASN A 106 -2.14 4.18 -15.47
C ASN A 106 -1.65 4.81 -14.16
N LYS A 107 -0.33 4.92 -14.03
CA LYS A 107 0.39 6.05 -13.38
C LYS A 107 0.25 6.27 -11.87
N TYR A 108 -0.85 5.94 -11.20
CA TYR A 108 -1.14 6.45 -9.85
C TYR A 108 -0.71 5.51 -8.73
N CYS A 109 -0.60 4.21 -8.99
CA CYS A 109 -0.28 3.22 -7.96
C CYS A 109 1.12 3.33 -7.34
N GLY A 110 1.97 4.27 -7.74
CA GLY A 110 3.18 4.65 -6.99
C GLY A 110 3.35 6.16 -6.81
N ARG A 111 2.42 6.97 -7.34
CA ARG A 111 2.49 8.43 -7.24
C ARG A 111 2.28 8.88 -5.81
N TYR A 112 1.28 8.34 -5.14
CA TYR A 112 0.99 8.66 -3.75
C TYR A 112 2.15 8.42 -2.81
N LEU A 113 2.79 7.25 -2.96
CA LEU A 113 3.96 6.90 -2.16
C LEU A 113 5.07 7.94 -2.35
N ARG A 114 5.20 8.51 -3.56
CA ARG A 114 6.14 9.58 -3.87
C ARG A 114 5.72 10.95 -3.34
N ASP A 115 4.44 11.28 -3.45
CA ASP A 115 3.88 12.56 -2.97
C ASP A 115 3.96 12.65 -1.43
N LYS A 116 3.88 11.51 -0.72
CA LYS A 116 4.11 11.41 0.73
C LYS A 116 5.58 11.17 1.13
N HIS A 117 6.51 11.22 0.19
CA HIS A 117 7.95 10.99 0.44
C HIS A 117 8.28 9.64 1.11
N LEU A 118 7.42 8.63 0.94
CA LEU A 118 7.60 7.33 1.57
C LEU A 118 8.59 6.42 0.80
N GLN A 119 8.93 6.76 -0.44
CA GLN A 119 9.88 6.01 -1.29
C GLN A 119 11.27 5.89 -0.68
N HIS A 120 11.64 6.82 0.20
CA HIS A 120 12.95 6.84 0.84
C HIS A 120 13.10 5.75 1.91
N TYR A 121 12.00 5.16 2.37
CA TYR A 121 12.00 4.10 3.39
C TYR A 121 12.09 2.69 2.79
N ILE A 122 12.18 2.55 1.46
CA ILE A 122 12.30 1.25 0.80
C ILE A 122 13.70 0.69 1.05
N ILE A 123 13.76 -0.53 1.58
CA ILE A 123 15.00 -1.23 1.90
C ILE A 123 15.38 -2.09 0.70
N TYR A 124 16.42 -1.70 -0.04
CA TYR A 124 16.99 -2.53 -1.10
C TYR A 124 18.20 -3.35 -0.63
N GLY A 125 18.60 -4.30 -1.47
CA GLY A 125 19.87 -5.01 -1.29
C GLY A 125 21.04 -4.08 -1.64
N GLU A 126 22.16 -4.23 -0.94
CA GLU A 126 23.34 -3.34 -1.10
C GLU A 126 23.82 -3.27 -2.56
N THR A 127 23.76 -4.39 -3.29
CA THR A 127 24.19 -4.49 -4.70
C THR A 127 23.25 -3.79 -5.69
N VAL A 128 22.05 -3.37 -5.27
CA VAL A 128 21.06 -2.75 -6.13
C VAL A 128 20.64 -1.36 -5.67
N GLN A 129 20.87 -0.99 -4.41
CA GLN A 129 20.45 0.29 -3.80
C GLN A 129 20.75 1.48 -4.71
N ASP A 130 22.01 1.69 -5.08
CA ASP A 130 22.43 2.83 -5.92
C ASP A 130 21.69 2.88 -7.25
N ARG A 131 21.47 1.72 -7.88
CA ARG A 131 20.77 1.64 -9.16
C ARG A 131 19.30 2.06 -9.02
N PHE A 132 18.63 1.64 -7.95
CA PHE A 132 17.24 2.01 -7.72
C PHE A 132 17.07 3.48 -7.29
N GLU A 133 18.04 4.05 -6.57
CA GLU A 133 17.99 5.46 -6.19
C GLU A 133 18.16 6.39 -7.39
N HIS A 134 19.11 6.10 -8.27
CA HIS A 134 19.46 6.96 -9.41
C HIS A 134 18.63 6.69 -10.67
N ASN A 135 18.05 5.50 -10.83
CA ASN A 135 17.29 5.14 -12.02
C ASN A 135 15.77 5.12 -11.76
N ARG A 136 15.08 6.17 -12.26
CA ARG A 136 13.61 6.29 -12.18
C ARG A 136 12.85 5.10 -12.78
N ARG A 137 13.39 4.45 -13.83
CA ARG A 137 12.74 3.31 -14.48
C ARG A 137 12.71 2.07 -13.59
N LEU A 138 13.69 1.93 -12.69
CA LEU A 138 13.74 0.85 -11.69
C LEU A 138 12.97 1.22 -10.43
N ARG A 139 13.12 2.47 -9.97
CA ARG A 139 12.45 2.97 -8.76
C ARG A 139 10.94 2.96 -8.86
N ASN A 140 10.39 3.42 -9.98
CA ASN A 140 8.94 3.61 -10.12
C ASN A 140 8.16 2.29 -9.97
N PRO A 141 8.56 1.17 -10.62
CA PRO A 141 7.99 -0.15 -10.34
C PRO A 141 8.02 -0.52 -8.85
N SER A 142 9.16 -0.39 -8.17
CA SER A 142 9.24 -0.71 -6.74
C SER A 142 8.31 0.16 -5.90
N THR A 143 8.21 1.47 -6.17
CA THR A 143 7.27 2.34 -5.45
C THR A 143 5.83 1.91 -5.65
N THR A 144 5.49 1.39 -6.84
CA THR A 144 4.16 0.85 -7.12
C THR A 144 3.90 -0.43 -6.34
N SER A 145 4.86 -1.36 -6.33
CA SER A 145 4.75 -2.62 -5.59
C SER A 145 4.61 -2.39 -4.08
N VAL A 146 5.37 -1.45 -3.51
CA VAL A 146 5.25 -1.10 -2.08
C VAL A 146 3.88 -0.51 -1.76
N GLN A 147 3.35 0.39 -2.61
CA GLN A 147 2.02 0.95 -2.39
C GLN A 147 0.92 -0.14 -2.50
N GLN A 148 1.04 -1.05 -3.45
CA GLN A 148 0.16 -2.23 -3.52
C GLN A 148 0.28 -3.07 -2.24
N ALA A 149 1.49 -3.33 -1.77
CA ALA A 149 1.71 -4.07 -0.53
C ALA A 149 1.10 -3.38 0.70
N LEU A 150 1.16 -2.04 0.79
CA LEU A 150 0.49 -1.27 1.84
C LEU A 150 -1.03 -1.46 1.81
N HIS A 151 -1.64 -1.49 0.62
CA HIS A 151 -3.08 -1.78 0.51
C HIS A 151 -3.40 -3.23 0.89
N GLY A 152 -2.51 -4.18 0.56
CA GLY A 152 -2.64 -5.56 1.01
C GLY A 152 -2.56 -5.69 2.53
N LEU A 153 -1.63 -4.97 3.16
CA LEU A 153 -1.50 -4.92 4.62
C LEU A 153 -2.73 -4.29 5.27
N ALA A 154 -3.17 -3.13 4.78
CA ALA A 154 -4.38 -2.44 5.25
C ALA A 154 -5.59 -3.37 5.22
N TYR A 155 -5.74 -4.16 4.15
CA TYR A 155 -6.78 -5.18 4.06
C TYR A 155 -6.64 -6.27 5.12
N CYS A 156 -5.44 -6.80 5.34
CA CYS A 156 -5.21 -7.86 6.33
C CYS A 156 -5.45 -7.40 7.77
N VAL A 157 -5.08 -6.16 8.11
CA VAL A 157 -5.10 -5.64 9.49
C VAL A 157 -6.45 -4.98 9.84
N TYR A 158 -7.00 -4.18 8.92
CA TYR A 158 -8.17 -3.33 9.15
C TYR A 158 -9.32 -3.57 8.14
N GLY A 159 -9.10 -4.42 7.13
CA GLY A 159 -10.12 -4.78 6.15
C GLY A 159 -10.31 -3.78 5.00
N LYS A 160 -11.32 -4.05 4.17
CA LYS A 160 -11.69 -3.23 2.99
C LYS A 160 -11.92 -1.73 3.30
N PRO A 161 -12.47 -1.31 4.47
CA PRO A 161 -12.65 0.11 4.78
C PRO A 161 -11.34 0.90 4.78
N ASP A 162 -10.25 0.35 5.33
CA ASP A 162 -8.97 1.05 5.38
C ASP A 162 -8.31 1.14 4.00
N VAL A 163 -8.46 0.09 3.18
CA VAL A 163 -8.03 0.13 1.77
C VAL A 163 -8.73 1.27 1.02
N ARG A 164 -10.04 1.45 1.24
CA ARG A 164 -10.79 2.57 0.65
C ARG A 164 -10.25 3.92 1.12
N ARG A 165 -9.95 4.08 2.40
CA ARG A 165 -9.34 5.30 2.96
C ARG A 165 -8.03 5.63 2.25
N LEU A 166 -7.11 4.66 2.20
CA LEU A 166 -5.82 4.85 1.53
C LEU A 166 -5.96 5.07 0.03
N MET A 167 -6.85 4.34 -0.65
CA MET A 167 -7.05 4.50 -2.08
C MET A 167 -7.71 5.82 -2.43
N PHE A 168 -8.75 6.26 -1.72
CA PHE A 168 -9.48 7.48 -2.09
C PHE A 168 -8.76 8.77 -1.73
N GLU A 169 -7.74 8.72 -0.86
CA GLU A 169 -6.78 9.81 -0.71
C GLU A 169 -5.94 10.02 -1.99
N VAL A 170 -5.83 9.00 -2.85
CA VAL A 170 -4.90 8.92 -3.99
C VAL A 170 -5.60 9.00 -5.32
N PHE A 171 -6.63 8.18 -5.47
CA PHE A 171 -7.49 8.14 -6.62
C PHE A 171 -8.49 9.25 -6.39
N ASP A 172 -8.10 10.45 -6.83
CA ASP A 172 -8.94 11.64 -6.91
C ASP A 172 -10.04 11.39 -7.96
N PHE A 173 -10.93 10.45 -7.61
CA PHE A 173 -11.85 9.82 -8.52
C PHE A 173 -13.05 10.74 -8.69
N GLU A 174 -12.90 11.71 -9.60
CA GLU A 174 -13.94 12.66 -9.98
C GLU A 174 -14.68 13.13 -8.72
N GLN A 175 -13.99 13.84 -7.82
CA GLN A 175 -14.68 14.73 -6.90
C GLN A 175 -15.62 15.54 -7.78
N VAL A 176 -16.93 15.32 -7.62
CA VAL A 176 -17.90 16.26 -8.17
C VAL A 176 -17.61 17.53 -7.38
N GLN A 177 -16.76 18.40 -7.91
CA GLN A 177 -16.68 19.74 -7.36
C GLN A 177 -18.12 20.23 -7.36
N PRO A 178 -18.68 20.62 -6.20
CA PRO A 178 -20.02 21.18 -6.19
C PRO A 178 -20.00 22.30 -7.22
N LYS A 179 -20.90 22.23 -8.22
CA LYS A 179 -21.06 23.32 -9.17
C LYS A 179 -21.25 24.58 -8.33
N ALA A 180 -20.44 25.60 -8.58
CA ALA A 180 -20.64 26.90 -7.96
C ALA A 180 -22.11 27.29 -8.21
N VAL A 181 -22.84 27.50 -7.12
CA VAL A 181 -24.22 28.01 -7.14
C VAL A 181 -24.15 29.50 -7.50
#